data_AF-A0AAQ4DFD3-F1
#
_entry.id   AF-A0AAQ4DFD3-F1
#
_cell.length_a   1.000
_cell.length_b   1.000
_cell.length_c   1.000
_cell.angle_alpha   90.00
_cell.angle_beta   90.00
_cell.angle_gamma   90.00
#
_symmetry.space_group_name_H-M   'P 1'
#
loop_
_entity.id
_entity.type
_entity.pdbx_description
1 polymer ?
#
loop_
_entity_poly.entity_id
_entity_poly.type
_entity_poly.pdbx_seq_one_letter_code
_entity_poly.pdbx_strand_id
1 'polypeptide(L)'
;MTRPAPLAALKDYLVRHLQAESRQLDEHQRLIAQYRQETERVRQEMHELRHGPRIFQDAKCSGCNHQLELPSVHFLCGHSYHQQCFENYAESDTDCPECLPQHSKVMDILRSQEQSRNLHEDFHHQLERSEDGFSVVADYLGRGLFQRFTLLAPATAAAAGPGAAMPGAARS
;
A
#
# COMPACT_ATOMS: atom_id res chain seq x y z
N MET A 1 -40.53 11.05 -43.90
CA MET A 1 -40.22 12.49 -43.76
C MET A 1 -39.23 12.66 -42.61
N THR A 2 -37.93 12.70 -42.88
CA THR A 2 -36.89 12.99 -41.87
C THR A 2 -36.69 14.50 -41.87
N ARG A 3 -37.16 15.18 -40.82
CA ARG A 3 -36.96 16.62 -40.65
C ARG A 3 -35.47 16.86 -40.33
N PRO A 4 -34.73 17.64 -41.14
CA PRO A 4 -33.32 17.88 -40.87
C PRO A 4 -33.18 18.69 -39.57
N ALA A 5 -32.47 18.12 -38.58
CA ALA A 5 -32.13 18.84 -37.36
C ALA A 5 -31.06 19.89 -37.71
N PRO A 6 -31.26 21.17 -37.38
CA PRO A 6 -30.27 22.20 -37.69
C PRO A 6 -29.01 21.97 -36.87
N LEU A 7 -27.85 21.95 -37.54
CA LEU A 7 -26.53 21.73 -36.96
C LEU A 7 -26.22 22.68 -35.78
N ALA A 8 -26.85 23.86 -35.77
CA ALA A 8 -26.79 24.84 -34.69
C ALA A 8 -27.28 24.30 -33.34
N ALA A 9 -28.28 23.41 -33.33
CA ALA A 9 -28.80 22.80 -32.10
C ALA A 9 -27.80 21.81 -31.46
N LEU A 10 -26.88 21.26 -32.25
CA LEU A 10 -25.84 20.34 -31.77
C LEU A 10 -24.60 21.08 -31.26
N LYS A 11 -24.32 22.27 -31.80
CA LYS A 11 -23.13 23.07 -31.45
C LYS A 11 -23.03 23.35 -29.96
N ASP A 12 -24.11 23.80 -29.33
CA ASP A 12 -24.10 24.14 -27.90
C ASP A 12 -23.90 22.90 -27.01
N TYR A 13 -24.44 21.75 -27.42
CA TYR A 13 -24.19 20.48 -26.74
C TYR A 13 -22.71 20.09 -26.84
N LEU A 14 -22.13 20.13 -28.04
CA LEU A 14 -20.72 19.79 -28.27
C LEU A 14 -19.77 20.72 -27.50
N VAL A 15 -20.03 22.03 -27.49
CA VAL A 15 -19.22 22.99 -26.73
C VAL A 15 -19.28 22.69 -25.24
N ARG A 16 -20.48 22.44 -24.68
CA ARG A 16 -20.60 22.06 -23.26
C ARG A 16 -19.89 20.74 -22.95
N HIS A 17 -20.01 19.75 -23.83
CA HIS A 17 -19.39 18.44 -23.62
C HIS A 17 -17.85 18.53 -23.65
N LEU A 18 -17.29 19.21 -24.66
CA LEU A 18 -15.84 19.44 -24.76
C LEU A 18 -15.31 20.27 -23.59
N GLN A 19 -16.07 21.25 -23.10
CA GLN A 19 -15.69 22.01 -21.91
C GLN A 19 -15.71 21.14 -20.64
N ALA A 20 -16.68 20.24 -20.51
CA ALA A 20 -16.74 19.31 -19.39
C ALA A 20 -15.55 18.33 -19.43
N GLU A 21 -15.25 17.74 -20.59
CA GLU A 21 -14.08 16.86 -20.78
C GLU A 21 -12.77 17.60 -20.50
N SER A 22 -12.62 18.84 -20.98
CA SER A 22 -11.43 19.65 -20.69
C SER A 22 -11.22 19.84 -19.19
N ARG A 23 -12.29 20.08 -18.42
CA ARG A 23 -12.19 20.20 -16.95
C ARG A 23 -11.79 18.88 -16.30
N GLN A 24 -12.32 17.75 -16.78
CA GLN A 24 -11.93 16.44 -16.29
C GLN A 24 -10.46 16.14 -16.59
N LEU A 25 -9.97 16.49 -17.79
CA LEU A 25 -8.55 16.36 -18.14
C LEU A 25 -7.67 17.18 -17.21
N ASP A 26 -8.04 18.42 -16.92
CA ASP A 26 -7.29 19.28 -15.99
C ASP A 26 -7.26 18.67 -14.57
N GLU A 27 -8.38 18.12 -14.09
CA GLU A 27 -8.45 17.43 -12.80
C GLU A 27 -7.57 16.18 -12.77
N HIS A 28 -7.67 15.33 -13.80
CA HIS A 28 -6.85 14.14 -13.91
C HIS A 28 -5.35 14.46 -13.98
N GLN A 29 -4.96 15.51 -14.70
CA GLN A 29 -3.56 15.95 -14.75
C GLN A 29 -3.06 16.39 -13.37
N ARG A 30 -3.89 17.10 -12.60
CA ARG A 30 -3.56 17.48 -11.21
C ARG A 30 -3.38 16.26 -10.31
N LEU A 31 -4.30 15.29 -10.39
CA LEU A 31 -4.21 14.04 -9.63
C LEU A 31 -2.96 13.24 -10.00
N ILE A 32 -2.64 13.13 -11.29
CA ILE A 32 -1.40 12.46 -11.76
C ILE A 32 -0.16 13.12 -11.15
N ALA A 33 -0.10 14.45 -11.14
CA ALA A 33 1.03 15.17 -10.54
C ALA A 33 1.14 14.91 -9.03
N GLN A 34 0.02 14.95 -8.31
CA GLN A 34 -0.04 14.65 -6.88
C GLN A 34 0.43 13.22 -6.57
N TYR A 35 -0.12 12.22 -7.28
CA TYR A 35 0.26 10.83 -7.07
C TYR A 35 1.73 10.56 -7.41
N ARG A 36 2.30 11.23 -8.43
CA ARG A 36 3.74 11.14 -8.73
C ARG A 36 4.58 11.68 -7.60
N GLN A 37 4.25 12.86 -7.10
CA GLN A 37 4.96 13.49 -5.98
C GLN A 37 4.88 12.63 -4.71
N GLU A 38 3.71 12.09 -4.40
CA GLU A 38 3.53 11.20 -3.25
C GLU A 38 4.32 9.90 -3.40
N THR A 39 4.31 9.31 -4.59
CA THR A 39 5.12 8.12 -4.89
C THR A 39 6.62 8.38 -4.71
N GLU A 40 7.11 9.53 -5.18
CA GLU A 40 8.51 9.93 -4.98
C GLU A 40 8.84 10.12 -3.50
N ARG A 41 7.95 10.78 -2.74
CA ARG A 41 8.10 10.95 -1.29
C ARG A 41 8.21 9.61 -0.58
N VAL A 42 7.30 8.68 -0.85
CA VAL A 42 7.31 7.34 -0.25
C VAL A 42 8.58 6.57 -0.62
N ARG A 43 9.07 6.68 -1.87
CA ARG A 43 10.34 6.05 -2.28
C ARG A 43 11.54 6.61 -1.54
N GLN A 44 11.57 7.93 -1.32
CA GLN A 44 12.63 8.57 -0.54
C GLN A 44 12.59 8.11 0.91
N GLU A 45 11.41 8.08 1.53
CA GLU A 45 11.22 7.56 2.88
C GLU A 45 11.69 6.09 3.00
N MET A 46 11.33 5.24 2.04
CA MET A 46 11.82 3.84 2.01
C MET A 46 13.34 3.75 1.92
N HIS A 47 13.99 4.63 1.16
CA HIS A 47 15.44 4.67 1.05
C HIS A 47 16.09 5.11 2.36
N GLU A 48 15.56 6.15 2.99
CA GLU A 48 16.01 6.65 4.29
C GLU A 48 15.85 5.60 5.40
N LEU A 49 14.72 4.88 5.44
CA LEU A 49 14.50 3.79 6.38
C LEU A 49 15.49 2.63 6.23
N ARG A 50 15.95 2.35 5.00
CA ARG A 50 16.87 1.24 4.70
C ARG A 50 18.33 1.57 4.93
N HIS A 51 18.73 2.83 4.69
CA HIS A 51 20.14 3.20 4.63
C HIS A 51 20.53 4.35 5.57
N GLY A 52 19.54 5.11 6.06
CA GLY A 52 19.76 6.25 6.93
C GLY A 52 19.87 5.85 8.40
N PRO A 53 20.71 6.53 9.20
CA PRO A 53 20.69 6.39 10.65
C PRO A 53 19.39 7.00 11.20
N ARG A 54 18.73 6.29 12.12
CA ARG A 54 17.53 6.78 12.80
C ARG A 54 17.84 7.12 14.25
N ILE A 55 17.53 8.35 14.65
CA ILE A 55 17.72 8.82 16.03
C ILE A 55 16.42 8.61 16.79
N PHE A 56 16.48 7.83 17.86
CA PHE A 56 15.35 7.63 18.78
C PHE A 56 15.43 8.69 19.88
N GLN A 57 14.52 9.66 19.84
CA GLN A 57 14.40 10.70 20.87
C GLN A 57 13.27 10.39 21.87
N ASP A 58 12.52 9.31 21.65
CA ASP A 58 11.39 8.94 22.51
C ASP A 58 11.89 8.46 23.86
N ALA A 59 11.60 9.27 24.86
CA ALA A 59 11.97 9.03 26.24
C ALA A 59 10.88 8.26 27.00
N LYS A 60 9.87 7.71 26.32
CA LYS A 60 8.74 6.99 26.94
C LYS A 60 8.50 5.64 26.27
N CYS A 61 8.13 4.65 27.07
CA CYS A 61 7.71 3.34 26.61
C CYS A 61 6.28 3.40 26.06
N SER A 62 6.06 2.98 24.80
CA SER A 62 4.73 3.00 24.20
C SER A 62 3.76 1.97 24.82
N GLY A 63 4.28 0.94 25.49
CA GLY A 63 3.47 -0.08 26.17
C GLY A 63 2.94 0.34 27.55
N CYS A 64 3.75 1.02 28.36
CA CYS A 64 3.38 1.41 29.73
C CYS A 64 3.30 2.93 29.97
N ASN A 65 3.64 3.74 28.96
CA ASN A 65 3.70 5.22 28.99
C ASN A 65 4.62 5.84 30.05
N HIS A 66 5.48 5.04 30.69
CA HIS A 66 6.48 5.53 31.65
C HIS A 66 7.78 5.91 30.95
N GLN A 67 8.62 6.66 31.66
CA GLN A 67 9.96 7.04 31.21
C GLN A 67 10.75 5.80 30.79
N LEU A 68 11.32 5.83 29.59
CA LEU A 68 12.09 4.74 29.03
C LEU A 68 13.42 4.64 29.79
N GLU A 69 13.72 3.44 30.25
CA GLU A 69 14.97 3.10 30.93
C GLU A 69 15.62 1.93 30.20
N LEU A 70 16.94 1.84 30.32
CA LEU A 70 17.71 0.74 29.75
C LEU A 70 17.47 -0.54 30.58
N PRO A 71 17.33 -1.73 29.95
CA PRO A 71 17.44 -2.00 28.52
C PRO A 71 16.15 -1.70 27.74
N SER A 72 16.30 -1.17 26.51
CA SER A 72 15.18 -0.79 25.64
C SER A 72 15.26 -1.39 24.24
N VAL A 73 14.09 -1.53 23.63
CA VAL A 73 13.88 -2.04 22.27
C VAL A 73 13.26 -0.94 21.43
N HIS A 74 13.91 -0.61 20.31
CA HIS A 74 13.47 0.45 19.40
C HIS A 74 13.17 -0.08 18.00
N PHE A 75 12.03 0.34 17.44
CA PHE A 75 11.59 -0.01 16.09
C PHE A 75 11.71 1.17 15.14
N LEU A 76 12.01 0.91 13.86
CA LEU A 76 12.06 1.95 12.83
C LEU A 76 10.72 2.63 12.55
N CYS A 77 9.59 2.17 13.11
CA CYS A 77 8.35 2.94 13.09
C CYS A 77 8.36 4.13 14.08
N GLY A 78 9.31 4.16 15.03
CA GLY A 78 9.43 5.17 16.08
C GLY A 78 9.08 4.66 17.48
N HIS A 79 8.27 3.59 17.58
CA HIS A 79 7.87 3.05 18.88
C HIS A 79 9.05 2.43 19.64
N SER A 80 9.08 2.72 20.93
CA SER A 80 10.14 2.33 21.84
C SER A 80 9.52 1.67 23.07
N TYR A 81 10.14 0.59 23.55
CA TYR A 81 9.62 -0.20 24.67
C TYR A 81 10.73 -0.53 25.65
N HIS A 82 10.41 -0.64 26.94
CA HIS A 82 11.27 -1.38 27.86
C HIS A 82 11.36 -2.83 27.40
N GLN A 83 12.51 -3.47 27.56
CA GLN A 83 12.66 -4.88 27.19
C GLN A 83 11.57 -5.76 27.83
N GLN A 84 11.28 -5.54 29.12
CA GLN A 84 10.24 -6.30 29.83
C GLN A 84 8.83 -6.04 29.29
N CYS A 85 8.52 -4.80 28.93
CA CYS A 85 7.23 -4.49 28.32
C CYS A 85 7.12 -5.16 26.95
N PHE A 86 8.18 -5.12 26.15
CA PHE A 86 8.21 -5.78 24.85
C PHE A 86 7.95 -7.29 24.99
N GLU A 87 8.67 -7.98 25.87
CA GLU A 87 8.50 -9.43 26.10
C GLU A 87 7.09 -9.83 26.57
N ASN A 88 6.39 -8.93 27.26
CA ASN A 88 5.04 -9.19 27.76
C ASN A 88 3.93 -8.93 26.72
N TYR A 89 4.16 -7.99 25.79
CA TYR A 89 3.15 -7.53 24.83
C TYR A 89 3.37 -8.02 23.40
N ALA A 90 4.60 -8.38 23.04
CA ALA A 90 4.93 -8.76 21.67
C ALA A 90 4.57 -10.22 21.38
N GLU A 91 3.97 -10.44 20.21
CA GLU A 91 3.71 -11.78 19.67
C GLU A 91 4.93 -12.35 18.92
N SER A 92 5.86 -11.47 18.50
CA SER A 92 7.09 -11.83 17.79
C SER A 92 8.26 -10.95 18.23
N ASP A 93 9.49 -11.46 18.13
CA ASP A 93 10.71 -10.75 18.53
C ASP A 93 11.13 -9.64 17.53
N THR A 94 10.45 -9.53 16.40
CA THR A 94 10.85 -8.68 15.27
C THR A 94 9.83 -7.60 14.91
N ASP A 95 8.61 -7.69 15.41
CA ASP A 95 7.53 -6.78 15.01
C ASP A 95 7.12 -5.86 16.15
N CYS A 96 6.81 -4.61 15.78
CA CYS A 96 6.25 -3.64 16.70
C CYS A 96 4.81 -4.05 17.10
N PRO A 97 4.50 -4.22 18.41
CA PRO A 97 3.18 -4.66 18.87
C PRO A 97 2.03 -3.73 18.45
N GLU A 98 2.28 -2.43 18.32
CA GLU A 98 1.28 -1.45 17.89
C GLU A 98 1.01 -1.46 16.39
N CYS A 99 2.05 -1.71 15.58
CA CYS A 99 1.93 -1.68 14.12
C CYS A 99 1.52 -3.04 13.54
N LEU A 100 1.83 -4.13 14.25
CA LEU A 100 1.57 -5.50 13.80
C LEU A 100 0.10 -5.76 13.39
N PRO A 101 -0.93 -5.33 14.15
CA PRO A 101 -2.32 -5.57 13.77
C PRO A 101 -2.72 -4.90 12.45
N GLN A 102 -2.19 -3.70 12.18
CA GLN A 102 -2.44 -3.00 10.91
C GLN A 102 -1.68 -3.66 9.77
N HIS A 103 -0.41 -4.03 10.01
CA HIS A 103 0.41 -4.74 9.04
C HIS A 103 -0.20 -6.09 8.65
N SER A 104 -0.67 -6.89 9.62
CA SER A 104 -1.34 -8.18 9.38
C SER A 104 -2.56 -8.01 8.48
N LYS A 105 -3.43 -7.02 8.75
CA LYS A 105 -4.60 -6.75 7.92
C LYS A 105 -4.23 -6.47 6.46
N VAL A 106 -3.21 -5.65 6.24
CA VAL A 106 -2.72 -5.35 4.88
C VAL A 106 -2.17 -6.62 4.22
N MET A 107 -1.38 -7.40 4.94
CA MET A 107 -0.82 -8.66 4.43
C MET A 107 -1.88 -9.71 4.11
N ASP A 108 -2.94 -9.80 4.91
CA ASP A 108 -4.07 -10.70 4.66
C ASP A 108 -4.87 -10.28 3.43
N ILE A 109 -5.07 -8.97 3.22
CA ILE A 109 -5.67 -8.45 1.98
C ILE A 109 -4.82 -8.84 0.78
N LEU A 110 -3.50 -8.63 0.83
CA LEU A 110 -2.60 -9.01 -0.26
C LEU A 110 -2.63 -10.53 -0.52
N ARG A 111 -2.64 -11.35 0.53
CA ARG A 111 -2.72 -12.81 0.42
C ARG A 111 -4.04 -13.26 -0.23
N SER A 112 -5.17 -12.67 0.17
CA SER A 112 -6.48 -13.00 -0.41
C SER A 112 -6.58 -12.58 -1.87
N GLN A 113 -6.00 -11.44 -2.24
CA GLN A 113 -5.87 -11.01 -3.64
C GLN A 113 -5.04 -12.01 -4.44
N GLU A 114 -3.89 -12.47 -3.92
CA GLU A 114 -3.04 -13.46 -4.59
C GLU A 114 -3.75 -14.81 -4.78
N GLN A 115 -4.48 -15.30 -3.77
CA GLN A 115 -5.27 -16.52 -3.89
C GLN A 115 -6.36 -16.40 -4.97
N SER A 116 -6.98 -15.22 -5.09
CA SER A 116 -8.01 -14.96 -6.11
C SER A 116 -7.45 -14.94 -7.54
N ARG A 117 -6.14 -14.79 -7.74
CA ARG A 117 -5.51 -14.85 -9.08
C ARG A 117 -5.61 -16.22 -9.73
N ASN A 118 -5.74 -17.28 -8.93
CA ASN A 118 -5.82 -18.66 -9.43
C ASN A 118 -7.25 -19.08 -9.81
N LEU A 119 -8.24 -18.18 -9.68
CA LEU A 119 -9.66 -18.45 -9.97
C LEU A 119 -10.04 -18.07 -11.40
N HIS A 120 -9.23 -18.49 -12.39
CA HIS A 120 -9.49 -18.19 -13.81
C HIS A 120 -10.80 -18.82 -14.30
N GLU A 121 -11.10 -20.03 -13.84
CA GLU A 121 -12.33 -20.76 -14.16
C GLU A 121 -13.58 -20.07 -13.59
N ASP A 122 -13.52 -19.56 -12.35
CA ASP A 122 -14.64 -18.83 -11.73
C ASP A 122 -14.90 -17.50 -12.44
N PHE A 123 -13.85 -16.83 -12.92
CA PHE A 123 -13.98 -15.63 -13.73
C PHE A 123 -14.69 -15.91 -15.05
N HIS A 124 -14.32 -16.97 -15.78
CA HIS A 124 -14.99 -17.34 -17.03
C HIS A 124 -16.47 -17.65 -16.79
N HIS A 125 -16.78 -18.41 -15.73
CA HIS A 125 -18.17 -18.68 -15.36
C HIS A 125 -18.97 -17.42 -14.98
N GLN A 126 -18.35 -16.45 -14.28
CA GLN A 126 -19.00 -15.18 -13.95
C GLN A 126 -19.20 -14.30 -15.20
N LEU A 127 -18.24 -14.29 -16.11
CA LEU A 127 -18.31 -13.53 -17.35
C LEU A 127 -19.40 -14.05 -18.29
N GLU A 128 -19.53 -15.37 -18.43
CA GLU A 128 -20.57 -16.02 -19.26
C GLU A 128 -21.99 -15.78 -18.76
N ARG A 129 -22.15 -15.53 -17.46
CA ARG A 129 -23.47 -15.39 -16.80
C ARG A 129 -23.82 -13.95 -16.46
N SER A 130 -22.90 -13.00 -16.64
CA SER A 130 -23.11 -11.59 -16.31
C SER A 130 -23.82 -10.84 -17.43
N GLU A 131 -24.73 -9.94 -17.05
CA GLU A 131 -25.34 -8.97 -17.97
C GLU A 131 -24.38 -7.82 -18.32
N ASP A 132 -23.42 -7.53 -17.43
CA ASP A 132 -22.37 -6.53 -17.63
C ASP A 132 -20.98 -7.18 -17.55
N GLY A 133 -20.49 -7.64 -18.70
CA GLY A 133 -19.16 -8.24 -18.80
C GLY A 133 -18.02 -7.24 -18.57
N PHE A 134 -18.24 -5.93 -18.83
CA PHE A 134 -17.19 -4.93 -18.65
C PHE A 134 -16.89 -4.72 -17.17
N SER A 135 -17.91 -4.61 -16.33
CA SER A 135 -17.72 -4.48 -14.88
C SER A 135 -17.03 -5.71 -14.28
N VAL A 136 -17.37 -6.92 -14.73
CA VAL A 136 -16.72 -8.16 -14.29
C VAL A 136 -15.25 -8.18 -14.68
N VAL A 137 -14.92 -7.78 -15.92
CA VAL A 137 -13.53 -7.67 -16.38
C VAL A 137 -12.77 -6.58 -15.61
N ALA A 138 -13.39 -5.43 -15.37
CA ALA A 138 -12.80 -4.32 -14.62
C ALA A 138 -12.51 -4.70 -13.17
N ASP A 139 -13.44 -5.39 -12.49
CA ASP A 139 -13.23 -5.91 -11.13
C ASP A 139 -12.15 -7.01 -11.10
N TYR A 140 -12.20 -7.94 -12.05
CA TYR A 140 -11.19 -9.00 -12.17
C TYR A 140 -9.79 -8.42 -12.39
N LEU A 141 -9.63 -7.43 -13.27
CA LEU A 141 -8.39 -6.68 -13.49
C LEU A 141 -7.97 -5.86 -12.27
N GLY A 142 -8.93 -5.22 -11.59
CA GLY A 142 -8.73 -4.40 -10.40
C GLY A 142 -8.16 -5.18 -9.20
N ARG A 143 -8.34 -6.51 -9.18
CA ARG A 143 -7.77 -7.42 -8.16
C ARG A 143 -6.28 -7.71 -8.34
N GLY A 144 -5.60 -7.08 -9.31
CA GLY A 144 -4.15 -7.10 -9.41
C GLY A 144 -3.56 -8.29 -10.17
N LEU A 145 -4.26 -8.84 -11.16
CA LEU A 145 -3.84 -10.00 -11.97
C LEU A 145 -2.44 -9.88 -12.59
N PHE A 146 -2.03 -8.65 -12.94
CA PHE A 146 -0.72 -8.38 -13.54
C PHE A 146 0.32 -7.88 -12.53
N GLN A 147 -0.10 -7.54 -11.31
CA GLN A 147 0.82 -7.14 -10.26
C GLN A 147 1.29 -8.39 -9.53
N ARG A 148 2.48 -8.87 -9.87
CA ARG A 148 3.26 -9.61 -8.87
C ARG A 148 3.60 -8.59 -7.79
N PHE A 149 2.85 -8.60 -6.69
CA PHE A 149 3.35 -8.03 -5.46
C PHE A 149 4.55 -8.89 -5.08
N THR A 150 5.74 -8.46 -5.52
CA THR A 150 6.96 -8.87 -4.84
C THR A 150 6.83 -8.22 -3.47
N LEU A 151 6.24 -8.95 -2.51
CA LEU A 151 6.51 -8.70 -1.12
C LEU A 151 8.03 -8.61 -1.07
N LEU A 152 8.53 -7.40 -0.79
CA LEU A 152 9.94 -7.20 -0.49
C LEU A 152 10.17 -7.92 0.84
N ALA A 153 10.19 -9.25 0.79
CA ALA A 153 10.89 -10.03 1.77
C ALA A 153 12.29 -9.40 1.85
N PRO A 154 12.79 -9.11 3.07
CA PRO A 154 14.18 -8.71 3.19
C PRO A 154 15.01 -9.72 2.40
N ALA A 155 15.85 -9.21 1.50
CA ALA A 155 16.64 -10.00 0.57
C ALA A 155 17.74 -10.76 1.32
N THR A 156 17.36 -11.64 2.24
CA THR A 156 18.25 -12.35 3.17
C THR A 156 17.79 -13.78 3.30
N ALA A 157 17.86 -14.51 2.19
CA ALA A 157 17.80 -15.97 2.22
C ALA A 157 18.59 -16.67 1.11
N ALA A 158 19.22 -15.94 0.16
CA ALA A 158 19.84 -16.58 -1.01
C ALA A 158 21.33 -16.29 -1.24
N ALA A 159 21.99 -15.42 -0.46
CA ALA A 159 23.42 -15.18 -0.64
C ALA A 159 24.09 -14.59 0.62
N ALA A 160 24.58 -15.45 1.52
CA ALA A 160 25.81 -15.25 2.31
C ALA A 160 25.95 -16.36 3.36
N GLY A 161 27.18 -16.81 3.61
CA GLY A 161 27.55 -17.77 4.64
C GLY A 161 27.29 -17.26 6.08
N PRO A 162 27.75 -18.01 7.10
CA PRO A 162 27.30 -17.83 8.47
C PRO A 162 27.80 -16.50 9.03
N GLY A 163 26.87 -15.65 9.47
CA GLY A 163 27.16 -14.49 10.33
C GLY A 163 26.82 -13.13 9.72
N ALA A 164 25.54 -12.76 9.71
CA ALA A 164 25.13 -11.37 9.72
C ALA A 164 23.71 -11.25 10.28
N ALA A 165 23.59 -10.73 11.51
CA ALA A 165 22.32 -10.45 12.16
C ALA A 165 21.58 -9.33 11.41
N MET A 166 20.30 -9.56 11.11
CA MET A 166 19.34 -8.55 10.64
C MET A 166 19.04 -7.53 11.75
N PRO A 167 18.88 -6.23 11.47
CA PRO A 167 18.49 -5.27 12.48
C PRO A 167 16.95 -5.26 12.60
N GLY A 168 16.41 -6.28 13.29
CA GLY A 168 14.97 -6.33 13.63
C GLY A 168 14.59 -5.47 14.83
N ALA A 169 15.56 -5.07 15.63
CA ALA A 169 15.40 -4.22 16.79
C ALA A 169 16.80 -3.77 17.23
N ALA A 170 16.99 -2.46 17.42
CA ALA A 170 18.19 -1.99 18.10
C ALA A 170 17.97 -2.17 19.61
N ARG A 171 18.73 -3.08 20.22
CA ARG A 171 18.80 -3.23 21.68
C ARG A 171 19.90 -2.31 22.18
N SER A 172 19.57 -1.42 23.11
CA SER A 172 20.51 -0.54 23.80
C SER A 172 20.53 -0.86 25.29
#